data_AF-A0A455UCA9-F1
#
_entry.id   AF-A0A455UCA9-F1
#
_cell.length_a   1.000
_cell.length_b   1.000
_cell.length_c   1.000
_cell.angle_alpha   90.00
_cell.angle_beta   90.00
_cell.angle_gamma   90.00
#
_symmetry.space_group_name_H-M   'P 1'
#
loop_
_entity.id
_entity.type
_entity.pdbx_description
1 polymer ?
#
loop_
_entity_poly.entity_id
_entity_poly.type
_entity_poly.pdbx_seq_one_letter_code
_entity_poly.pdbx_strand_id
1 'polypeptide(L)'
;MHNGEPAGWIGTLHPQVRATLGLKMDAVLFEVRLDMLSQGSVPAFEPLSRFPEVRRDLAFILKEATPVQSLLDCAREQAGITCRILSYLTFMRVKESLKAIRVLRWA
;
A
#
# COMPACT_ATOMS: atom_id res chain seq x y z
N MET A 1 9.67 0.05 5.70
CA MET A 1 10.19 -0.24 7.05
C MET A 1 9.71 -1.62 7.45
N HIS A 2 10.53 -2.39 8.17
CA HIS A 2 10.17 -3.67 8.75
C HIS A 2 10.34 -3.53 10.27
N ASN A 3 9.28 -3.70 11.05
CA ASN A 3 9.26 -3.49 12.51
C ASN A 3 9.80 -2.13 12.97
N GLY A 4 9.53 -1.05 12.23
CA GLY A 4 10.01 0.30 12.53
C GLY A 4 11.41 0.62 12.01
N GLU A 5 12.17 -0.38 11.56
CA GLU A 5 13.51 -0.21 11.01
C GLU A 5 13.48 0.03 9.49
N PRO A 6 14.33 0.92 8.94
CA PRO A 6 14.52 1.07 7.51
C PRO A 6 15.04 -0.24 6.88
N ALA A 7 14.18 -0.92 6.12
CA ALA A 7 14.52 -2.18 5.45
C ALA A 7 15.28 -1.96 4.13
N GLY A 8 15.31 -0.73 3.61
CA GLY A 8 15.85 -0.42 2.30
C GLY A 8 15.25 0.84 1.68
N TRP A 9 15.67 1.12 0.45
CA TRP A 9 15.21 2.23 -0.36
C TRP A 9 14.66 1.71 -1.69
N ILE A 10 13.65 2.39 -2.21
CA ILE A 10 13.15 2.18 -3.57
C ILE A 10 12.81 3.54 -4.15
N GLY A 11 13.24 3.79 -5.38
CA GLY A 11 13.00 5.08 -5.99
C GLY A 11 13.53 5.15 -7.41
N THR A 12 13.18 6.23 -8.09
CA THR A 12 13.76 6.57 -9.38
C THR A 12 15.08 7.29 -9.19
N LEU A 13 16.04 6.98 -10.07
CA LEU A 13 17.33 7.64 -10.05
C LEU A 13 17.16 9.15 -10.32
N HIS A 14 17.88 9.98 -9.55
CA HIS A 14 17.85 11.42 -9.79
C HIS A 14 18.32 11.75 -11.23
N PRO A 15 17.64 12.65 -11.97
CA PRO A 15 17.93 12.91 -13.38
C PRO A 15 19.38 13.30 -13.68
N GLN A 16 20.05 13.96 -12.74
CA GLN A 16 21.48 14.31 -12.87
C GLN A 16 22.38 13.08 -12.86
N VAL A 17 22.17 12.14 -11.93
CA VAL A 17 22.94 10.90 -11.83
C VAL A 17 22.65 10.00 -13.03
N ARG A 18 21.40 9.97 -13.50
CA ARG A 18 20.99 9.30 -14.73
C ARG A 18 21.74 9.82 -15.96
N ALA A 19 21.89 11.14 -16.07
CA ALA A 19 22.61 11.78 -17.17
C ALA A 19 24.12 11.46 -17.12
N THR A 20 24.73 11.48 -15.93
CA THR A 20 26.14 11.09 -15.74
C THR A 20 26.39 9.62 -16.11
N LEU A 21 25.44 8.73 -15.83
CA LEU A 21 25.52 7.31 -16.17
C LEU A 21 25.11 6.99 -17.63
N GLY A 22 24.74 7.99 -18.42
CA GLY A 22 24.36 7.80 -19.83
C GLY A 22 23.06 7.04 -20.05
N LEU A 23 22.20 6.93 -19.02
CA LEU A 23 20.96 6.18 -19.08
C LEU A 23 19.89 6.98 -19.83
N LYS A 24 19.40 6.43 -20.95
CA LYS A 24 18.40 7.07 -21.81
C LYS A 24 16.95 6.95 -21.31
N MET A 25 16.73 6.17 -20.25
CA MET A 25 15.41 5.89 -19.69
C MET A 25 15.40 6.06 -18.17
N ASP A 26 14.21 6.21 -17.61
CA ASP A 26 14.03 6.25 -16.16
C ASP A 26 14.46 4.92 -15.53
N ALA A 27 15.49 4.98 -14.70
CA ALA A 27 15.95 3.83 -13.94
C ALA A 27 15.26 3.83 -12.58
N VAL A 28 14.55 2.74 -12.27
CA VAL A 28 14.05 2.45 -10.93
C VAL A 28 15.08 1.59 -10.23
N LEU A 29 15.56 2.04 -9.08
CA LEU A 29 16.49 1.28 -8.25
C LEU A 29 15.83 0.97 -6.92
N PHE A 30 16.19 -0.19 -6.37
CA PHE A 30 15.88 -0.53 -5.01
C PHE A 30 17.10 -1.19 -4.37
N GLU A 31 17.26 -0.95 -3.08
CA GLU A 31 18.24 -1.61 -2.24
C GLU A 31 17.49 -2.09 -0.99
N VAL A 32 17.63 -3.36 -0.65
CA VAL A 32 16.95 -3.94 0.52
C VAL A 32 17.93 -4.81 1.28
N ARG A 33 17.88 -4.68 2.60
CA ARG A 33 18.65 -5.49 3.56
C ARG A 33 18.10 -6.91 3.62
N LEU A 34 18.90 -7.89 3.18
CA LEU A 34 18.49 -9.30 3.10
C LEU A 34 18.23 -9.92 4.47
N ASP A 35 19.02 -9.54 5.48
CA ASP A 35 18.86 -9.98 6.87
C ASP A 35 17.48 -9.63 7.43
N MET A 36 16.91 -8.48 7.05
CA MET A 36 15.55 -8.08 7.43
C MET A 36 14.47 -8.85 6.66
N LEU A 37 14.71 -9.20 5.39
CA LEU A 37 13.78 -10.01 4.59
C LEU A 37 13.72 -11.47 5.03
N SER A 38 14.82 -11.98 5.60
CA SER A 38 14.93 -13.39 6.00
C SER A 38 14.07 -13.76 7.21
N GLN A 39 13.54 -12.77 7.95
CA GLN A 39 12.67 -12.94 9.11
C GLN A 39 11.20 -13.18 8.73
N GLY A 40 10.95 -14.10 7.79
CA GLY A 40 9.60 -14.46 7.37
C GLY A 40 8.88 -15.34 8.41
N SER A 41 7.58 -15.12 8.60
CA SER A 41 6.72 -16.06 9.33
C SER A 41 6.29 -17.21 8.41
N VAL A 42 6.25 -18.42 8.95
CA VAL A 42 5.67 -19.57 8.23
C VAL A 42 4.16 -19.38 8.17
N PRO A 43 3.50 -19.58 7.00
CA PRO A 43 2.06 -19.49 6.89
C PRO A 43 1.39 -20.42 7.91
N ALA A 44 0.62 -19.85 8.83
CA ALA A 44 -0.20 -20.61 9.74
C ALA A 44 -1.53 -20.96 9.07
N PHE A 45 -2.09 -22.12 9.40
CA PHE A 45 -3.41 -22.49 8.90
C PHE A 45 -4.47 -21.53 9.44
N GLU A 46 -5.18 -20.87 8.54
CA GLU A 46 -6.35 -20.05 8.87
C GLU A 46 -7.63 -20.75 8.40
N PRO A 47 -8.61 -21.01 9.28
CA PRO A 47 -9.85 -21.65 8.89
C PRO A 47 -10.66 -20.74 7.95
N LEU A 48 -11.07 -21.34 6.83
CA LEU A 48 -11.99 -20.73 5.87
C LEU A 48 -13.32 -20.39 6.58
N SER A 49 -13.85 -19.20 6.30
CA SER A 49 -15.15 -18.80 6.86
C SER A 49 -16.26 -19.66 6.25
N ARG A 50 -17.20 -20.11 7.09
CA ARG A 50 -18.42 -20.82 6.64
C ARG A 50 -19.61 -19.88 6.45
N PHE A 51 -19.42 -18.59 6.70
CA PHE A 51 -20.46 -17.57 6.59
C PHE A 51 -20.33 -16.84 5.24
N PRO A 52 -21.46 -16.43 4.64
CA PRO A 52 -21.45 -15.70 3.38
C PRO A 52 -20.75 -14.35 3.53
N GLU A 53 -19.95 -14.00 2.53
CA GLU A 53 -19.15 -12.79 2.53
C GLU A 53 -20.01 -11.55 2.28
N VAL A 54 -19.86 -10.53 3.13
CA VAL A 54 -20.53 -9.24 2.96
C VAL A 54 -19.55 -8.22 2.40
N ARG A 55 -19.77 -7.85 1.13
CA ARG A 55 -18.97 -6.81 0.47
C ARG A 55 -19.63 -5.44 0.58
N ARG A 56 -18.84 -4.44 1.00
CA ARG A 56 -19.24 -3.03 0.95
C ARG A 56 -18.17 -2.22 0.24
N ASP A 57 -18.61 -1.40 -0.70
CA ASP A 57 -17.74 -0.49 -1.44
C ASP A 57 -17.92 0.91 -0.87
N LEU A 58 -16.81 1.52 -0.46
CA LEU A 58 -16.78 2.87 0.11
C LEU A 58 -15.93 3.77 -0.78
N ALA A 59 -16.40 4.99 -1.02
CA ALA A 59 -15.68 6.00 -1.78
C ALA A 59 -15.39 7.21 -0.87
N PHE A 60 -14.11 7.55 -0.72
CA PHE A 60 -13.67 8.69 0.08
C PHE A 60 -13.07 9.77 -0.80
N ILE A 61 -13.44 11.03 -0.56
CA ILE A 61 -12.82 12.20 -1.19
C ILE A 61 -11.85 12.81 -0.18
N LEU A 62 -10.57 12.85 -0.55
CA LEU A 62 -9.48 13.31 0.31
C LEU A 62 -8.59 14.30 -0.44
N LYS A 63 -7.77 15.06 0.30
CA LYS A 63 -6.73 15.89 -0.29
C LYS A 63 -5.73 15.01 -1.04
N GLU A 64 -5.21 15.48 -2.17
CA GLU A 64 -4.26 14.72 -2.98
C GLU A 64 -2.98 14.34 -2.21
N ALA A 65 -2.51 15.21 -1.33
CA ALA A 65 -1.33 14.99 -0.50
C ALA A 65 -1.53 13.92 0.60
N THR A 66 -2.76 13.49 0.88
CA THR A 66 -3.03 12.51 1.93
C THR A 66 -2.58 11.11 1.48
N PRO A 67 -1.65 10.45 2.20
CA PRO A 67 -1.25 9.09 1.87
C PRO A 67 -2.43 8.13 1.96
N VAL A 68 -2.55 7.24 0.97
CA VAL A 68 -3.58 6.18 0.98
C VAL A 68 -3.42 5.28 2.21
N GLN A 69 -2.16 5.04 2.61
CA GLN A 69 -1.86 4.17 3.73
C GLN A 69 -2.53 4.66 5.02
N SER A 70 -2.51 5.96 5.30
CA SER A 70 -3.19 6.55 6.46
C SER A 70 -4.71 6.30 6.46
N LEU A 71 -5.34 6.30 5.29
CA LEU A 71 -6.76 5.93 5.18
C LEU A 71 -6.98 4.44 5.46
N LEU A 72 -6.11 3.57 4.93
CA LEU A 72 -6.20 2.13 5.16
C LEU A 72 -5.97 1.77 6.63
N ASP A 73 -5.03 2.44 7.30
CA ASP A 73 -4.72 2.23 8.71
C ASP A 73 -5.91 2.66 9.59
N CYS A 74 -6.45 3.86 9.36
CA CYS A 74 -7.67 4.32 10.03
C CYS A 74 -8.85 3.38 9.78
N ALA A 75 -9.04 2.92 8.54
CA ALA A 75 -10.09 1.96 8.23
C ALA A 75 -9.90 0.63 8.96
N ARG A 76 -8.67 0.13 9.10
CA ARG A 76 -8.36 -1.11 9.84
C ARG A 76 -8.62 -0.96 11.34
N GLU A 77 -8.21 0.16 11.94
CA GLU A 77 -8.45 0.46 13.35
C GLU A 77 -9.95 0.50 13.68
N GLN A 78 -10.76 1.06 12.78
CA GLN A 78 -12.20 1.24 13.01
C GLN A 78 -13.07 0.05 12.53
N ALA A 79 -12.56 -0.81 11.63
CA ALA A 79 -13.37 -1.88 11.02
C ALA A 79 -13.64 -3.08 11.95
N GLY A 80 -13.07 -3.09 13.15
CA GLY A 80 -13.28 -4.14 14.14
C GLY A 80 -12.70 -5.50 13.72
N ILE A 81 -12.94 -6.50 14.56
CA ILE A 81 -12.29 -7.83 14.52
C ILE A 81 -12.69 -8.70 13.31
N THR A 82 -13.78 -8.35 12.60
CA THR A 82 -14.33 -9.16 11.49
C THR A 82 -13.79 -8.73 10.12
N CYS A 83 -12.97 -7.68 10.04
CA CYS A 83 -12.46 -7.19 8.76
C CYS A 83 -11.27 -8.04 8.27
N ARG A 84 -11.50 -8.99 7.35
CA ARG A 84 -10.43 -9.85 6.84
C ARG A 84 -9.62 -9.23 5.71
N ILE A 85 -10.24 -8.46 4.82
CA ILE A 85 -9.54 -7.93 3.63
C ILE A 85 -10.02 -6.52 3.30
N LEU A 86 -9.06 -5.60 3.27
CA LEU A 86 -9.21 -4.25 2.75
C LEU A 86 -8.40 -4.14 1.46
N SER A 87 -9.08 -4.19 0.31
CA SER A 87 -8.42 -4.07 -1.00
C SER A 87 -8.70 -2.70 -1.63
N TYR A 88 -7.64 -2.04 -2.11
CA TYR A 88 -7.71 -0.79 -2.85
C TYR A 88 -7.86 -1.09 -4.35
N LEU A 89 -8.90 -0.54 -4.99
CA LEU A 89 -9.20 -0.88 -6.39
C LEU A 89 -8.96 0.28 -7.36
N THR A 90 -9.17 1.53 -6.95
CA THR A 90 -9.23 2.63 -7.94
C THR A 90 -8.80 3.98 -7.38
N PHE A 91 -7.92 4.65 -8.14
CA PHE A 91 -7.55 6.05 -8.01
C PHE A 91 -8.32 6.85 -9.06
N MET A 92 -9.07 7.88 -8.64
CA MET A 92 -9.59 8.88 -9.57
C MET A 92 -9.23 10.27 -9.06
N ARG A 93 -8.58 11.08 -9.90
CA ARG A 93 -8.40 12.52 -9.63
C ARG A 93 -9.72 13.21 -9.95
N VAL A 94 -10.36 13.86 -8.96
CA VAL A 94 -11.71 14.45 -9.12
C VAL A 94 -11.63 15.96 -9.39
N LYS A 95 -10.67 16.66 -8.77
CA LYS A 95 -10.28 18.07 -9.01
C LYS A 95 -8.79 18.23 -8.70
N GLU A 96 -8.16 19.35 -9.10
CA GLU A 96 -6.71 19.65 -8.97
C GLU A 96 -6.09 19.39 -7.58
N SER A 97 -6.88 19.21 -6.52
CA SER A 97 -6.35 18.91 -5.18
C SER A 97 -7.13 17.82 -4.45
N LEU A 98 -8.03 17.09 -5.13
CA LEU A 98 -8.88 16.06 -4.53
C LEU A 98 -8.75 14.72 -5.24
N LYS A 99 -8.60 13.68 -4.41
CA LYS A 99 -8.49 12.28 -4.82
C LYS A 99 -9.68 11.50 -4.29
N ALA A 100 -10.26 10.65 -5.15
CA ALA A 100 -11.21 9.62 -4.74
C ALA A 100 -10.51 8.27 -4.57
N ILE A 101 -10.81 7.59 -3.46
CA ILE A 101 -10.31 6.25 -3.15
C ILE A 101 -11.52 5.32 -2.97
N ARG A 102 -11.61 4.29 -3.81
CA ARG A 102 -12.54 3.18 -3.61
C ARG A 102 -11.87 2.09 -2.79
N VAL A 103 -12.47 1.78 -1.66
CA VAL A 103 -12.03 0.72 -0.76
C VAL A 103 -13.09 -0.38 -0.77
N LEU A 104 -12.67 -1.61 -1.07
CA LEU A 104 -13.52 -2.79 -1.01
C LEU A 104 -13.30 -3.46 0.34
N ARG A 105 -14.38 -3.68 1.08
CA ARG A 105 -14.37 -4.40 2.35
C ARG A 105 -14.88 -5.83 2.18
N TRP A 106 -14.18 -6.78 2.80
CA TRP A 106 -14.63 -8.15 3.05
C TRP A 106 -14.98 -8.32 4.53
N ALA A 107 -16.16 -8.88 4.83
CA ALA A 107 -16.56 -9.33 6.16
C ALA A 107 -17.14 -10.74 6.05
#